data_AF-A0A5E4JBP4-F1
#
_entry.id   AF-A0A5E4JBP4-F1
#
_cell.length_a   1.000
_cell.length_b   1.000
_cell.length_c   1.000
_cell.angle_alpha   90.00
_cell.angle_beta   90.00
_cell.angle_gamma   90.00
#
_symmetry.space_group_name_H-M   'P 1'
#
loop_
_entity.id
_entity.type
_entity.pdbx_description
1 polymer ?
#
loop_
_entity_poly.entity_id
_entity_poly.type
_entity_poly.pdbx_seq_one_letter_code
_entity_poly.pdbx_strand_id
1 'polypeptide(L)'
;MKKGQASIEFMFLILISIVYITTAVVPMARNAQGLVYDTENVSRTNSEAQKIVNAITNISMQSTGSRETVTIFVPADSNISCFPAKISFATTLKEKPFPGQCDSLSGLCTKDFTLPASAQMDCKIKGISGPVATKVIIEKQATTVAFYQ
;
A
#
# COMPACT_ATOMS: atom_id res chain seq x y z
N MET A 1 42.32 -45.39 -20.98
CA MET A 1 42.22 -44.37 -19.91
C MET A 1 41.23 -43.28 -20.35
N LYS A 2 39.93 -43.41 -20.08
CA LYS A 2 38.91 -42.36 -20.35
C LYS A 2 37.83 -42.25 -19.24
N LYS A 3 37.81 -43.18 -18.27
CA LYS A 3 36.77 -43.24 -17.23
C LYS A 3 36.91 -42.18 -16.11
N GLY A 4 38.10 -41.63 -15.90
CA GLY A 4 38.33 -40.58 -14.87
C GLY A 4 38.08 -39.15 -15.34
N GLN A 5 38.12 -38.90 -16.65
CA GLN A 5 37.87 -37.56 -17.20
C GLN A 5 36.39 -37.16 -17.06
N ALA A 6 35.48 -38.11 -17.32
CA ALA A 6 34.04 -37.87 -17.21
C ALA A 6 33.58 -37.58 -15.76
N SER A 7 34.20 -38.20 -14.75
CA SER A 7 33.82 -37.95 -13.34
C SER A 7 34.28 -36.58 -12.86
N ILE A 8 35.46 -36.13 -13.28
CA ILE A 8 36.00 -34.81 -12.94
C ILE A 8 35.15 -33.71 -13.60
N GLU A 9 34.79 -33.88 -14.87
CA GLU A 9 33.93 -32.95 -15.60
C GLU A 9 32.56 -32.80 -14.94
N PHE A 10 31.95 -33.92 -14.52
CA PHE A 10 30.68 -33.89 -13.79
C PHE A 10 30.78 -33.15 -12.44
N MET A 11 31.88 -33.34 -11.70
CA MET A 11 32.11 -32.62 -10.45
C MET A 11 32.25 -31.11 -10.67
N PHE A 12 32.95 -30.68 -11.72
CA PHE A 12 33.03 -29.26 -12.09
C PHE A 12 31.67 -28.68 -12.50
N LEU A 13 30.86 -29.43 -13.25
CA LEU A 13 29.51 -28.98 -13.65
C LEU A 13 28.60 -28.76 -12.44
N ILE A 14 28.63 -29.66 -11.45
CA ILE A 14 27.89 -29.48 -10.19
C ILE A 14 28.39 -28.23 -9.46
N LEU A 15 29.70 -28.06 -9.35
CA LEU A 15 30.28 -26.94 -8.63
C LEU A 15 29.93 -25.59 -9.28
N ILE A 16 30.03 -25.51 -10.61
CA ILE A 16 29.61 -24.34 -11.39
C ILE A 16 28.11 -24.06 -11.21
N SER A 17 27.29 -25.11 -11.18
CA SER A 17 25.85 -24.98 -10.98
C SER A 17 25.50 -24.44 -9.58
N ILE A 18 26.18 -24.90 -8.53
CA ILE A 18 26.00 -24.39 -7.16
C ILE A 18 26.40 -22.91 -7.08
N VAL A 19 27.54 -22.55 -7.66
CA VAL A 19 27.99 -21.15 -7.72
C VAL A 19 26.94 -20.31 -8.46
N TYR A 20 26.48 -20.75 -9.63
CA TYR A 20 25.46 -20.03 -10.39
C TYR A 20 24.14 -19.85 -9.63
N ILE A 21 23.65 -20.89 -8.95
CA ILE A 21 22.42 -20.81 -8.16
C ILE A 21 22.58 -19.78 -7.04
N THR A 22 23.70 -19.84 -6.31
CA THR A 22 23.94 -18.94 -5.17
C THR A 22 24.18 -17.49 -5.58
N THR A 23 24.86 -17.24 -6.71
CA THR A 23 25.22 -15.89 -7.14
C THR A 23 24.19 -15.22 -8.03
N ALA A 24 23.41 -15.98 -8.80
CA ALA A 24 22.44 -15.43 -9.75
C ALA A 24 20.99 -15.72 -9.32
N VAL A 25 20.65 -17.00 -9.09
CA VAL A 25 19.25 -17.41 -8.89
C VAL A 25 18.71 -16.94 -7.54
N VAL A 26 19.45 -17.13 -6.45
CA VAL A 26 19.03 -16.73 -5.10
C VAL A 26 18.77 -15.22 -4.98
N PRO A 27 19.66 -14.30 -5.41
CA PRO A 27 19.36 -12.87 -5.32
C PRO A 27 18.19 -12.46 -6.23
N MET A 28 18.07 -13.03 -7.43
CA MET A 28 16.90 -12.76 -8.29
C MET A 28 15.58 -13.18 -7.64
N ALA A 29 15.55 -14.35 -6.99
CA ALA A 29 14.37 -14.81 -6.27
C ALA A 29 14.02 -13.90 -5.09
N ARG A 30 15.02 -13.42 -4.35
CA ARG A 30 14.80 -12.48 -3.23
C ARG A 30 14.25 -11.14 -3.71
N ASN A 31 14.81 -10.57 -4.77
CA ASN A 31 14.33 -9.31 -5.35
C ASN A 31 12.88 -9.46 -5.87
N ALA A 32 12.58 -10.58 -6.53
CA ALA A 32 11.23 -10.87 -7.00
C ALA A 32 10.23 -10.99 -5.83
N GLN A 33 10.61 -11.65 -4.74
CA GLN A 33 9.75 -11.75 -3.54
C GLN A 33 9.50 -10.38 -2.91
N GLY A 34 10.52 -9.54 -2.79
CA GLY A 34 10.35 -8.18 -2.25
C GLY A 34 9.45 -7.32 -3.13
N LEU A 35 9.58 -7.39 -4.46
CA LEU A 35 8.67 -6.71 -5.39
C LEU A 35 7.22 -7.17 -5.26
N VAL A 36 6.99 -8.47 -5.07
CA VAL A 36 5.64 -9.02 -4.84
C VAL A 36 5.06 -8.48 -3.53
N TYR A 37 5.85 -8.46 -2.46
CA TYR A 37 5.42 -7.93 -1.16
C TYR A 37 5.08 -6.44 -1.22
N ASP A 38 5.92 -5.66 -1.89
CA ASP A 38 5.72 -4.23 -2.13
C ASP A 38 4.43 -3.96 -2.91
N THR A 39 4.20 -4.72 -3.99
CA THR A 39 2.97 -4.64 -4.79
C THR A 39 1.73 -5.02 -3.97
N GLU A 40 1.86 -6.07 -3.15
CA GLU A 40 0.79 -6.50 -2.26
C GLU A 40 0.44 -5.42 -1.24
N ASN A 41 1.42 -4.76 -0.63
CA ASN A 41 1.19 -3.68 0.34
C ASN A 41 0.50 -2.47 -0.30
N VAL A 42 0.90 -2.08 -1.51
CA VAL A 42 0.22 -1.01 -2.26
C VAL A 42 -1.23 -1.41 -2.57
N SER A 43 -1.46 -2.63 -3.04
CA SER A 43 -2.79 -3.15 -3.36
C SER A 43 -3.70 -3.20 -2.12
N ARG A 44 -3.19 -3.71 -1.00
CA ARG A 44 -3.89 -3.75 0.29
C ARG A 44 -4.22 -2.34 0.77
N THR A 45 -3.26 -1.41 0.77
CA THR A 45 -3.48 -0.01 1.14
C THR A 45 -4.59 0.62 0.29
N ASN A 46 -4.58 0.38 -1.02
CA ASN A 46 -5.59 0.89 -1.94
C ASN A 46 -6.98 0.25 -1.70
N SER A 47 -7.04 -1.02 -1.30
CA SER A 47 -8.30 -1.67 -0.92
C SER A 47 -8.88 -1.08 0.37
N GLU A 48 -8.04 -0.89 1.39
CA GLU A 48 -8.44 -0.30 2.66
C GLU A 48 -8.84 1.16 2.50
N ALA A 49 -8.15 1.89 1.62
CA ALA A 49 -8.53 3.23 1.18
C ALA A 49 -9.95 3.28 0.63
N GLN A 50 -10.25 2.37 -0.29
CA GLN A 50 -11.56 2.30 -0.93
C GLN A 50 -12.67 2.01 0.09
N LYS A 51 -12.41 1.22 1.14
CA LYS A 51 -13.38 1.01 2.22
C LYS A 51 -13.74 2.32 2.93
N ILE A 52 -12.74 3.15 3.23
CA ILE A 52 -12.97 4.47 3.86
C ILE A 52 -13.78 5.35 2.90
N VAL A 53 -13.39 5.45 1.64
CA VAL A 53 -14.09 6.26 0.62
C VAL A 53 -15.53 5.80 0.43
N ASN A 54 -15.77 4.49 0.42
CA ASN A 54 -17.12 3.93 0.28
C ASN A 54 -17.99 4.24 1.50
N ALA A 55 -17.46 4.08 2.72
CA ALA A 55 -18.18 4.42 3.95
C ALA A 55 -18.50 5.92 4.03
N ILE A 56 -17.56 6.76 3.61
CA ILE A 56 -17.77 8.20 3.44
C ILE A 56 -18.94 8.47 2.49
N THR A 57 -18.93 7.83 1.32
CA THR A 57 -19.96 8.01 0.31
C THR A 57 -21.31 7.57 0.85
N ASN A 58 -21.36 6.43 1.54
CA ASN A 58 -22.55 5.91 2.19
C ASN A 58 -23.11 6.89 3.23
N ILE A 59 -22.29 7.34 4.18
CA ILE A 59 -22.69 8.29 5.22
C ILE A 59 -23.11 9.64 4.61
N SER A 60 -22.46 10.08 3.54
CA SER A 60 -22.82 11.34 2.87
C SER A 60 -24.25 11.36 2.33
N MET A 61 -24.80 10.18 1.97
CA MET A 61 -26.19 10.01 1.53
C MET A 61 -27.19 9.88 2.69
N GLN A 62 -26.73 9.68 3.92
CA GLN A 62 -27.59 9.56 5.09
C GLN A 62 -27.91 10.92 5.72
N SER A 63 -28.76 10.92 6.75
CA SER A 63 -29.09 12.11 7.53
C SER A 63 -27.86 12.65 8.28
N THR A 64 -27.88 13.94 8.57
CA THR A 64 -26.92 14.59 9.46
C THR A 64 -26.83 13.87 10.80
N GLY A 65 -25.61 13.69 11.34
CA GLY A 65 -25.38 12.96 12.58
C GLY A 65 -25.24 11.44 12.41
N SER A 66 -25.39 10.91 11.19
CA SER A 66 -25.04 9.52 10.88
C SER A 66 -23.54 9.27 11.08
N ARG A 67 -23.24 8.11 11.68
CA ARG A 67 -21.88 7.65 11.99
C ARG A 67 -21.70 6.22 11.53
N GLU A 68 -20.55 5.94 10.94
CA GLU A 68 -20.13 4.59 10.56
C GLU A 68 -18.72 4.35 11.08
N THR A 69 -18.49 3.17 11.64
CA THR A 69 -17.16 2.77 12.11
C THR A 69 -16.61 1.73 11.16
N VAL A 70 -15.51 2.05 10.48
CA VAL A 70 -14.83 1.15 9.56
C VAL A 70 -13.56 0.66 10.24
N THR A 71 -13.34 -0.65 10.21
CA THR A 71 -12.07 -1.23 10.62
C THR A 71 -11.16 -1.31 9.41
N ILE A 72 -10.00 -0.67 9.49
CA ILE A 72 -8.99 -0.68 8.43
C ILE A 72 -7.69 -1.29 8.93
N PHE A 73 -6.96 -1.91 8.00
CA PHE A 73 -5.63 -2.43 8.26
C PHE A 73 -4.60 -1.66 7.45
N VAL A 74 -3.77 -0.86 8.11
CA VAL A 74 -2.67 -0.16 7.42
C VAL A 74 -1.49 -1.11 7.34
N PRO A 75 -1.01 -1.51 6.15
CA PRO A 75 0.15 -2.39 6.02
C PRO A 75 1.46 -1.66 6.37
N ALA A 76 2.56 -2.39 6.46
CA ALA A 76 3.86 -1.82 6.78
C ALA A 76 4.30 -0.81 5.71
N ASP A 77 5.05 0.21 6.14
CA ASP A 77 5.60 1.26 5.27
C ASP A 77 4.52 2.10 4.54
N SER A 78 3.27 2.03 5.03
CA SER A 78 2.14 2.80 4.53
C SER A 78 1.61 3.79 5.56
N ASN A 79 1.12 4.93 5.07
CA ASN A 79 0.51 5.98 5.85
C ASN A 79 -0.82 6.41 5.23
N ILE A 80 -1.83 6.62 6.07
CA ILE A 80 -3.14 7.11 5.70
C ILE A 80 -3.37 8.46 6.37
N SER A 81 -3.58 9.49 5.57
CA SER A 81 -3.87 10.85 6.03
C SER A 81 -5.16 11.35 5.41
N CYS A 82 -5.96 12.05 6.20
CA CYS A 82 -7.23 12.59 5.74
C CYS A 82 -7.23 14.11 5.79
N PHE A 83 -7.78 14.71 4.74
CA PHE A 83 -7.94 16.15 4.57
C PHE A 83 -9.40 16.46 4.24
N PRO A 84 -9.88 17.70 4.43
CA PRO A 84 -11.30 18.05 4.30
C PRO A 84 -11.95 17.68 2.96
N ALA A 85 -11.17 17.62 1.87
CA ALA A 85 -11.66 17.29 0.53
C ALA A 85 -11.00 16.07 -0.11
N LYS A 86 -10.05 15.43 0.59
CA LYS A 86 -9.29 14.31 0.03
C LYS A 86 -8.78 13.35 1.10
N ILE A 87 -8.68 12.09 0.72
CA ILE A 87 -7.96 11.09 1.51
C ILE A 87 -6.69 10.75 0.76
N SER A 88 -5.55 10.85 1.44
CA SER A 88 -4.24 10.57 0.88
C SER A 88 -3.67 9.31 1.48
N PHE A 89 -3.17 8.44 0.61
CA PHE A 89 -2.53 7.19 0.96
C PHE A 89 -1.11 7.24 0.42
N ALA A 90 -0.14 6.99 1.28
CA ALA A 90 1.26 6.92 0.91
C ALA A 90 1.78 5.51 1.26
N THR A 91 2.56 4.89 0.38
CA THR A 91 3.26 3.64 0.64
C THR A 91 4.68 3.75 0.11
N THR A 92 5.66 3.36 0.90
CA THR A 92 7.08 3.42 0.51
C THR A 92 7.52 2.04 0.04
N LEU A 93 7.96 1.94 -1.21
CA LEU A 93 8.52 0.72 -1.78
C LEU A 93 10.00 0.59 -1.42
N LYS A 94 10.45 -0.65 -1.16
CA LYS A 94 11.84 -0.94 -0.81
C LYS A 94 12.62 -1.47 -2.01
N GLU A 95 11.95 -2.24 -2.87
CA GLU A 95 12.59 -2.89 -4.00
C GLU A 95 12.47 -2.09 -5.30
N LYS A 96 13.56 -2.05 -6.06
CA LYS A 96 13.62 -1.44 -7.39
C LYS A 96 13.38 -2.51 -8.47
N PRO A 97 12.86 -2.14 -9.66
CA PRO A 97 12.50 -0.79 -10.10
C PRO A 97 11.16 -0.31 -9.54
N PHE A 98 11.07 0.99 -9.26
CA PHE A 98 9.80 1.59 -8.86
C PHE A 98 8.89 1.81 -10.08
N PRO A 99 7.56 1.56 -9.96
CA PRO A 99 6.63 1.86 -11.03
C PRO A 99 6.55 3.37 -11.26
N GLY A 100 6.30 3.79 -12.51
CA GLY A 100 6.35 5.21 -12.90
C GLY A 100 5.34 6.15 -12.22
N GLN A 101 4.43 5.60 -11.41
CA GLN A 101 3.46 6.35 -10.60
C GLN A 101 4.03 6.71 -9.21
N CYS A 102 5.20 6.19 -8.87
CA CYS A 102 5.88 6.41 -7.60
C CYS A 102 7.14 7.24 -7.82
N ASP A 103 7.58 7.95 -6.78
CA ASP A 103 8.81 8.71 -6.84
C ASP A 103 10.01 7.79 -7.10
N SER A 104 10.75 8.08 -8.16
CA SER A 104 11.90 7.29 -8.61
C SER A 104 13.09 7.33 -7.64
N LEU A 105 13.15 8.35 -6.77
CA LEU A 105 14.21 8.53 -5.79
C LEU A 105 13.87 7.89 -4.44
N SER A 106 12.67 8.17 -3.90
CA SER A 106 12.27 7.70 -2.57
C SER A 106 11.45 6.41 -2.56
N GLY A 107 10.95 5.94 -3.71
CA GLY A 107 10.02 4.81 -3.77
C GLY A 107 8.64 5.12 -3.19
N LEU A 108 8.35 6.40 -2.90
CA LEU A 108 7.09 6.81 -2.32
C LEU A 108 5.99 6.80 -3.39
N CYS A 109 5.00 5.94 -3.20
CA CYS A 109 3.78 5.89 -3.99
C CYS A 109 2.67 6.60 -3.23
N THR A 110 2.17 7.70 -3.79
CA THR A 110 1.03 8.44 -3.21
C THR A 110 -0.19 8.33 -4.09
N LYS A 111 -1.36 8.11 -3.48
CA LYS A 111 -2.65 8.13 -4.15
C LYS A 111 -3.64 8.95 -3.34
N ASP A 112 -4.22 9.95 -4.01
CA ASP A 112 -5.23 10.82 -3.43
C ASP A 112 -6.61 10.46 -4.00
N PHE A 113 -7.59 10.33 -3.12
CA PHE A 113 -9.00 10.17 -3.47
C PHE A 113 -9.74 11.45 -3.15
N THR A 114 -10.29 12.09 -4.18
CA THR A 114 -11.13 13.28 -4.03
C THR A 114 -12.51 12.89 -3.52
N LEU A 115 -12.97 13.58 -2.48
CA LEU A 115 -14.27 13.37 -1.89
C LEU A 115 -15.32 14.24 -2.60
N PRO A 116 -16.58 13.78 -2.74
CA PRO A 116 -17.63 14.60 -3.31
C PRO A 116 -17.92 15.81 -2.40
N ALA A 117 -18.22 16.97 -2.99
CA ALA A 117 -18.44 18.22 -2.25
C ALA A 117 -19.60 18.17 -1.22
N SER A 118 -20.52 17.21 -1.38
CA SER A 118 -21.62 16.93 -0.44
C SER A 118 -21.17 16.23 0.84
N ALA A 119 -19.98 15.63 0.85
CA ALA A 119 -19.38 14.98 2.02
C ALA A 119 -18.59 16.01 2.83
N GLN A 120 -19.25 17.05 3.35
CA GLN A 120 -18.65 17.89 4.39
C GLN A 120 -18.41 17.01 5.63
N MET A 121 -17.19 16.53 5.79
CA MET A 121 -16.82 15.61 6.86
C MET A 121 -15.64 16.13 7.66
N ASP A 122 -15.75 15.97 8.96
CA ASP A 122 -14.65 16.17 9.89
C ASP A 122 -13.84 14.87 9.97
N CYS A 123 -12.82 14.76 9.13
CA CYS A 123 -11.98 13.58 9.10
C CYS A 123 -10.89 13.71 10.16
N LYS A 124 -11.15 13.21 11.38
CA LYS A 124 -10.21 13.25 12.50
C LYS A 124 -9.04 12.26 12.40
N ILE A 125 -8.81 11.68 11.22
CA ILE A 125 -7.72 10.73 10.99
C ILE A 125 -6.40 11.49 10.88
N LYS A 126 -5.68 11.60 11.99
CA LYS A 126 -4.30 12.10 12.00
C LYS A 126 -3.36 10.96 11.63
N GLY A 127 -2.84 11.00 10.39
CA GLY A 127 -1.71 10.20 9.89
C GLY A 127 -1.48 8.86 10.57
N ILE A 128 -2.22 7.82 10.16
CA ILE A 128 -2.02 6.47 10.69
C ILE A 128 -0.88 5.83 9.92
N SER A 129 0.23 5.55 10.60
CA SER A 129 1.33 4.75 10.06
C SER A 129 1.15 3.29 10.43
N GLY A 130 1.26 2.39 9.45
CA GLY A 130 1.22 0.95 9.68
C GLY A 130 2.57 0.36 10.14
N PRO A 131 2.62 -0.96 10.43
CA PRO A 131 1.51 -1.91 10.33
C PRO A 131 0.58 -1.88 11.54
N VAL A 132 -0.68 -1.44 11.37
CA VAL A 132 -1.64 -1.33 12.47
C VAL A 132 -3.08 -1.55 12.00
N ALA A 133 -3.84 -2.33 12.77
CA ALA A 133 -5.29 -2.39 12.64
C ALA A 133 -5.91 -1.27 13.49
N THR A 134 -6.70 -0.40 12.86
CA THR A 134 -7.35 0.69 13.59
C THR A 134 -8.79 0.89 13.14
N LYS A 135 -9.60 1.45 14.04
CA LYS A 135 -10.99 1.78 13.79
C LYS A 135 -11.08 3.26 13.45
N VAL A 136 -11.60 3.54 12.28
CA VAL A 136 -11.86 4.90 11.82
C VAL A 136 -13.35 5.16 11.96
N ILE A 137 -13.68 6.21 12.70
CA ILE A 137 -15.05 6.70 12.85
C ILE A 137 -15.25 7.82 11.85
N ILE A 138 -16.26 7.67 10.99
CA ILE A 138 -16.63 8.64 9.98
C ILE A 138 -18.01 9.20 10.38
N GLU A 139 -18.14 10.52 10.39
CA GLU A 139 -19.36 11.21 10.82
C GLU A 139 -19.75 12.30 9.83
N LYS A 140 -21.03 12.34 9.46
CA LYS A 140 -21.60 13.45 8.69
C LYS A 140 -21.85 14.65 9.60
N GLN A 141 -21.11 15.74 9.34
CA GLN A 141 -21.33 17.00 10.04
C GLN A 141 -22.65 17.64 9.63
N ALA A 142 -23.24 18.40 10.56
CA ALA A 142 -24.34 19.29 10.22
C ALA A 142 -23.80 20.42 9.36
N THR A 143 -24.35 20.57 8.15
CA THR A 143 -24.15 21.76 7.32
C THR A 143 -24.60 22.95 8.16
N THR A 144 -23.67 23.70 8.74
CA THR A 144 -23.97 24.98 9.37
C THR A 144 -24.24 25.94 8.23
N VAL A 145 -25.51 25.99 7.80
CA VAL A 145 -25.97 27.01 6.86
C VAL A 145 -25.89 28.32 7.63
N ALA A 146 -24.82 29.08 7.43
CA ALA A 146 -24.73 30.45 7.91
C ALA A 146 -25.80 31.25 7.16
N PHE A 147 -26.96 31.43 7.77
CA PHE A 147 -27.93 32.44 7.35
C PHE A 147 -27.28 33.80 7.60
N TYR A 148 -26.73 34.41 6.55
CA TYR A 148 -26.55 35.86 6.54
C TYR A 148 -27.96 36.46 6.46
N GLN A 149 -28.41 37.03 7.58
CA GLN A 149 -29.56 37.94 7.63
C GLN A 149 -29.22 39.25 6.93
#